data_AF-A0A9E3U7H0-F1
#
_entry.id   AF-A0A9E3U7H0-F1
#
_cell.length_a   1.000
_cell.length_b   1.000
_cell.length_c   1.000
_cell.angle_alpha   90.00
_cell.angle_beta   90.00
_cell.angle_gamma   90.00
#
_symmetry.space_group_name_H-M   'P 1'
#
loop_
_entity.id
_entity.type
_entity.pdbx_description
1 polymer ?
#
loop_
_entity_poly.entity_id
_entity_poly.type
_entity_poly.pdbx_seq_one_letter_code
_entity_poly.pdbx_strand_id
1 'polypeptide(L)'
;MNRSFVHCLSALALALGLVAGCSGSSGSPLLDPAPTTCPDVFCPATEPSADGGATPGDGGVAPVPGDDGGATDAGPGDFDAGLGGPCQRDVECPSGLCNWELSRCMDRPAPDGTKCRRDSECAGKVCNWELEQCMPKGAEGAACRRDSECLGGLCNWEAEKCLPKQAAGKACRRDSECLSNVCNTALDQCQ
;
A
#
# COMPACT_ATOMS: atom_id res chain seq x y z
N MET A 1 66.13 -7.66 -5.70
CA MET A 1 66.46 -7.02 -6.99
C MET A 1 65.20 -6.95 -7.85
N ASN A 2 64.97 -5.81 -8.54
CA ASN A 2 63.96 -5.46 -9.57
C ASN A 2 62.49 -5.37 -9.11
N ARG A 3 61.78 -4.23 -8.95
CA ARG A 3 61.63 -2.91 -9.62
C ARG A 3 60.92 -2.90 -11.00
N SER A 4 59.71 -2.32 -10.98
CA SER A 4 59.07 -1.49 -12.03
C SER A 4 58.39 -2.23 -13.21
N PHE A 5 57.36 -1.77 -13.95
CA PHE A 5 56.80 -0.46 -14.34
C PHE A 5 55.28 -0.71 -14.66
N VAL A 6 54.31 0.07 -14.19
CA VAL A 6 53.69 1.26 -14.83
C VAL A 6 52.75 0.98 -16.02
N HIS A 7 51.51 1.44 -15.87
CA HIS A 7 50.51 1.89 -16.86
C HIS A 7 50.33 1.12 -18.18
N CYS A 8 49.12 0.56 -18.36
CA CYS A 8 48.50 0.54 -19.68
C CYS A 8 47.15 1.27 -19.59
N LEU A 9 47.20 2.59 -19.78
CA LEU A 9 46.09 3.37 -20.32
C LEU A 9 45.74 2.78 -21.70
N SER A 10 44.46 2.53 -21.96
CA SER A 10 43.95 2.46 -23.32
C SER A 10 42.50 2.96 -23.33
N ALA A 11 42.38 4.28 -23.45
CA ALA A 11 41.21 4.89 -24.05
C ALA A 11 41.30 4.70 -25.57
N LEU A 12 40.27 4.17 -26.20
CA LEU A 12 39.96 4.46 -27.59
C LEU A 12 38.45 4.43 -27.82
N ALA A 13 37.99 5.43 -28.57
CA ALA A 13 36.62 5.85 -28.75
C ALA A 13 35.97 5.28 -30.04
N LEU A 14 34.70 5.67 -30.21
CA LEU A 14 33.90 5.82 -31.46
C LEU A 14 33.03 4.65 -31.96
N ALA A 15 31.72 4.86 -31.90
CA ALA A 15 30.78 4.93 -33.05
C ALA A 15 29.37 5.28 -32.52
N LEU A 16 28.88 6.52 -32.63
CA LEU A 16 28.05 7.07 -33.72
C LEU A 16 26.86 6.20 -34.15
N GLY A 17 25.65 6.71 -33.87
CA GLY A 17 24.37 6.20 -34.38
C GLY A 17 23.24 7.20 -34.13
N LEU A 18 23.17 8.23 -34.99
CA LEU A 18 22.05 9.16 -35.09
C LEU A 18 20.74 8.42 -35.46
N VAL A 19 19.63 8.77 -34.81
CA VAL A 19 18.29 8.65 -35.41
C VAL A 19 17.57 9.97 -35.26
N ALA A 20 17.17 10.49 -36.43
CA ALA A 20 16.62 11.80 -36.64
C ALA A 20 15.19 11.92 -36.07
N GLY A 21 14.95 13.02 -35.35
CA GLY A 21 13.61 13.51 -35.06
C GLY A 21 13.09 14.31 -36.25
N CYS A 22 11.87 13.99 -36.71
CA CYS A 22 11.10 14.85 -37.60
C CYS A 22 10.23 15.79 -36.76
N SER A 23 10.47 17.10 -36.93
CA SER A 23 9.64 18.19 -36.42
C SER A 23 8.93 18.89 -37.58
N GLY A 24 7.69 19.32 -37.32
CA GLY A 24 6.99 20.38 -38.03
C GLY A 24 5.85 19.91 -38.95
N SER A 25 4.76 20.65 -39.16
CA SER A 25 4.27 21.92 -38.59
C SER A 25 2.91 22.22 -39.25
N SER A 26 2.02 22.88 -38.49
CA SER A 26 1.04 23.92 -38.90
C SER A 26 0.04 23.71 -40.06
N GLY A 27 -1.23 23.99 -39.74
CA GLY A 27 -2.00 25.03 -40.46
C GLY A 27 -3.09 24.55 -41.44
N SER A 28 -4.35 24.76 -41.06
CA SER A 28 -5.55 24.76 -41.91
C SER A 28 -5.42 25.80 -43.06
N PRO A 29 -6.19 25.69 -44.17
CA PRO A 29 -7.59 26.15 -44.14
C PRO A 29 -8.57 25.43 -45.11
N LEU A 30 -9.86 25.66 -44.85
CA LEU A 30 -10.98 25.73 -45.82
C LEU A 30 -11.31 24.50 -46.68
N LEU A 31 -12.49 23.92 -46.46
CA LEU A 31 -13.56 23.77 -47.48
C LEU A 31 -14.76 23.01 -46.88
N ASP A 32 -15.76 23.79 -46.46
CA ASP A 32 -17.18 23.40 -46.51
C ASP A 32 -17.54 22.86 -47.90
N PRO A 33 -18.42 21.84 -47.99
CA PRO A 33 -19.85 22.15 -48.07
C PRO A 33 -20.75 21.18 -47.30
N ALA A 34 -21.65 21.72 -46.47
CA ALA A 34 -23.01 21.19 -46.33
C ALA A 34 -23.89 21.75 -47.48
N PRO A 35 -25.16 21.34 -47.71
CA PRO A 35 -25.96 20.34 -46.98
C PRO A 35 -26.70 19.35 -47.92
N THR A 36 -27.04 18.15 -47.41
CA THR A 36 -28.10 17.33 -48.03
C THR A 36 -29.10 16.92 -46.96
N THR A 37 -30.23 17.61 -47.00
CA THR A 37 -31.57 17.26 -46.51
C THR A 37 -31.78 15.82 -46.00
N CYS A 38 -32.20 15.69 -44.73
CA CYS A 38 -33.02 14.57 -44.28
C CYS A 38 -34.38 15.12 -43.81
N PRO A 39 -35.51 14.66 -44.37
CA PRO A 39 -36.84 15.15 -44.06
C PRO A 39 -37.42 14.52 -42.78
N ASP A 40 -38.26 15.32 -42.11
CA ASP A 40 -39.22 14.96 -41.06
C ASP A 40 -39.90 13.61 -41.28
N VAL A 41 -39.82 12.67 -40.31
CA VAL A 41 -40.91 11.76 -39.93
C VAL A 41 -40.75 11.28 -38.47
N PHE A 42 -41.64 11.78 -37.61
CA PHE A 42 -42.27 11.17 -36.42
C PHE A 42 -41.42 10.61 -35.25
N CYS A 43 -41.36 11.39 -34.16
CA CYS A 43 -41.29 10.88 -32.79
C CYS A 43 -42.68 11.05 -32.13
N PRO A 44 -43.37 9.99 -31.68
CA PRO A 44 -44.55 10.16 -30.83
C PRO A 44 -44.11 10.45 -29.38
N ALA A 45 -44.43 11.66 -28.91
CA ALA A 45 -44.42 12.00 -27.50
C ALA A 45 -45.68 11.40 -26.83
N THR A 46 -45.48 10.56 -25.82
CA THR A 46 -46.53 10.18 -24.87
C THR A 46 -46.29 10.95 -23.57
N GLU A 47 -47.26 11.81 -23.25
CA GLU A 47 -47.36 12.56 -22.01
C GLU A 47 -47.66 11.63 -20.82
N PRO A 48 -47.47 12.13 -19.59
CA PRO A 48 -48.54 11.98 -18.61
C PRO A 48 -48.92 13.31 -17.97
N SER A 49 -50.23 13.58 -18.03
CA SER A 49 -50.94 14.61 -17.28
C SER A 49 -51.07 14.28 -15.80
N ALA A 50 -51.28 15.35 -15.04
CA ALA A 50 -51.40 15.47 -13.59
C ALA A 50 -52.55 14.70 -12.92
N ASP A 51 -52.36 14.39 -11.64
CA ASP A 51 -53.29 14.48 -10.49
C ASP A 51 -52.39 14.40 -9.23
N GLY A 52 -52.41 15.27 -8.22
CA GLY A 52 -53.53 15.78 -7.44
C GLY A 52 -53.47 15.15 -6.04
N GLY A 53 -53.00 15.87 -5.01
CA GLY A 53 -53.00 15.37 -3.63
C GLY A 53 -52.32 16.28 -2.61
N ALA A 54 -53.09 17.17 -1.99
CA ALA A 54 -52.69 18.03 -0.89
C ALA A 54 -53.11 17.43 0.47
N THR A 55 -52.25 17.54 1.49
CA THR A 55 -52.63 17.51 2.91
C THR A 55 -51.79 18.54 3.71
N PRO A 56 -52.38 19.29 4.67
CA PRO A 56 -51.70 20.38 5.39
C PRO A 56 -51.27 20.03 6.83
N GLY A 57 -50.30 20.79 7.35
CA GLY A 57 -49.75 20.76 8.73
C GLY A 57 -48.25 20.44 8.69
N ASP A 58 -47.30 21.24 9.18
CA ASP A 58 -47.28 21.90 10.48
C ASP A 58 -46.44 23.19 10.51
N GLY A 59 -46.71 23.98 11.54
CA GLY A 59 -46.25 25.35 11.76
C GLY A 59 -44.74 25.55 11.88
N GLY A 60 -44.34 26.77 11.56
CA GLY A 60 -42.95 27.22 11.57
C GLY A 60 -42.33 27.26 12.97
N VAL A 61 -41.04 26.92 13.00
CA VAL A 61 -40.09 27.33 14.02
C VAL A 61 -38.88 27.94 13.31
N ALA A 62 -38.43 29.08 13.82
CA ALA A 62 -37.38 29.92 13.25
C ALA A 62 -36.03 29.20 13.11
N PRO A 63 -35.14 29.65 12.20
CA PRO A 63 -33.77 29.15 12.16
C PRO A 63 -32.99 29.63 13.39
N VAL A 64 -32.56 28.69 14.22
CA VAL A 64 -31.48 28.92 15.19
C VAL A 64 -30.14 28.85 14.44
N PRO A 65 -29.22 29.82 14.62
CA PRO A 65 -27.85 29.68 14.15
C PRO A 65 -27.06 28.89 15.22
N GLY A 66 -26.52 27.73 14.86
CA GLY A 66 -25.80 26.86 15.79
C GLY A 66 -24.91 25.84 15.11
N ASP A 67 -23.60 26.13 15.20
CA ASP A 67 -22.47 25.21 15.40
C ASP A 67 -22.08 24.18 14.32
N ASP A 68 -20.93 24.49 13.69
CA ASP A 68 -20.06 23.57 12.95
C ASP A 68 -19.41 22.54 13.90
N GLY A 69 -20.20 21.59 14.38
CA GLY A 69 -19.78 20.52 15.28
C GLY A 69 -20.20 19.17 14.74
N GLY A 70 -19.57 18.71 13.66
CA GLY A 70 -19.80 17.41 13.04
C GLY A 70 -19.31 16.24 13.91
N ALA A 71 -19.98 15.98 15.02
CA ALA A 71 -19.98 14.69 15.69
C ALA A 71 -21.30 14.01 15.33
N THR A 72 -21.32 13.26 14.22
CA THR A 72 -22.46 12.41 13.93
C THR A 72 -22.44 11.24 14.91
N ASP A 73 -23.50 11.18 15.72
CA ASP A 73 -23.93 10.00 16.47
C ASP A 73 -23.86 8.75 15.59
N ALA A 74 -22.86 7.91 15.83
CA ALA A 74 -22.78 6.57 15.29
C ALA A 74 -23.81 5.69 16.00
N GLY A 75 -25.02 5.63 15.43
CA GLY A 75 -25.99 4.59 15.76
C GLY A 75 -25.42 3.19 15.46
N PRO A 76 -25.90 2.13 16.12
CA PRO A 76 -25.45 0.78 15.88
C PRO A 76 -26.08 0.26 14.58
N GLY A 77 -25.29 0.19 13.51
CA GLY A 77 -25.61 -0.60 12.32
C GLY A 77 -25.96 0.22 11.08
N ASP A 78 -24.93 0.61 10.33
CA ASP A 78 -24.87 0.60 8.86
C ASP A 78 -23.46 1.10 8.43
N PHE A 79 -22.42 0.49 9.00
CA PHE A 79 -21.03 0.84 8.69
C PHE A 79 -20.56 0.08 7.44
N ASP A 80 -21.10 0.43 6.28
CA ASP A 80 -20.35 0.23 5.04
C ASP A 80 -19.32 1.36 4.92
N ALA A 81 -18.31 1.33 5.81
CA ALA A 81 -17.11 2.12 5.61
C ALA A 81 -16.43 1.58 4.34
N GLY A 82 -16.69 2.22 3.20
CA GLY A 82 -16.03 1.89 1.95
C GLY A 82 -14.50 1.93 2.08
N LEU A 83 -13.79 1.49 1.05
CA LEU A 83 -12.32 1.57 1.02
C LEU A 83 -11.84 3.01 1.35
N GLY A 84 -10.89 3.13 2.28
CA GLY A 84 -10.41 4.42 2.80
C GLY A 84 -11.29 5.08 3.87
N GLY A 85 -12.47 4.52 4.15
CA GLY A 85 -13.38 4.94 5.21
C GLY A 85 -12.79 4.71 6.61
N PRO A 86 -13.34 5.37 7.65
CA PRO A 86 -12.83 5.25 9.00
C PRO A 86 -13.06 3.84 9.56
N CYS A 87 -12.14 3.36 10.39
CA CYS A 87 -12.30 2.11 11.12
C CYS A 87 -11.49 2.11 12.41
N GLN A 88 -11.92 1.28 13.35
CA GLN A 88 -11.22 0.91 14.57
C GLN A 88 -10.94 -0.60 14.64
N ARG A 89 -11.72 -1.40 13.92
CA ARG A 89 -11.55 -2.86 13.85
C ARG A 89 -11.66 -3.35 12.42
N ASP A 90 -11.03 -4.49 12.17
CA ASP A 90 -11.00 -5.13 10.86
C ASP A 90 -12.41 -5.46 10.32
N VAL A 91 -13.34 -5.83 11.21
CA VAL A 91 -14.72 -6.19 10.86
C VAL A 91 -15.55 -5.02 10.29
N GLU A 92 -15.13 -3.78 10.51
CA GLU A 92 -15.80 -2.59 9.99
C GLU A 92 -15.44 -2.33 8.52
N CYS A 93 -14.43 -3.04 8.00
CA CYS A 93 -13.95 -2.88 6.64
C CYS A 93 -14.45 -4.03 5.76
N PRO A 94 -14.98 -3.75 4.55
CA PRO A 94 -15.39 -4.77 3.60
C PRO A 94 -14.25 -5.76 3.22
N SER A 95 -13.00 -5.29 3.30
CA SER A 95 -11.80 -6.10 3.08
C SER A 95 -11.40 -6.98 4.27
N GLY A 96 -11.97 -6.73 5.46
CA GLY A 96 -11.50 -7.30 6.71
C GLY A 96 -10.14 -6.74 7.17
N LEU A 97 -9.74 -5.56 6.70
CA LEU A 97 -8.46 -4.97 7.07
C LEU A 97 -8.57 -3.47 7.39
N CYS A 98 -8.43 -3.16 8.67
CA CYS A 98 -8.30 -1.81 9.19
C CYS A 98 -6.83 -1.51 9.48
N ASN A 99 -6.29 -0.41 8.94
CA ASN A 99 -5.01 0.10 9.40
C ASN A 99 -5.21 0.87 10.70
N TRP A 100 -4.68 0.35 11.81
CA TRP A 100 -4.91 0.94 13.13
C TRP A 100 -4.16 2.25 13.36
N GLU A 101 -3.07 2.48 12.63
CA GLU A 101 -2.29 3.71 12.74
C GLU A 101 -2.97 4.86 11.98
N LEU A 102 -3.54 4.55 10.82
CA LEU A 102 -4.27 5.52 9.99
C LEU A 102 -5.76 5.62 10.33
N SER A 103 -6.30 4.66 11.11
CA SER A 103 -7.73 4.48 11.38
C SER A 103 -8.58 4.41 10.10
N ARG A 104 -8.09 3.68 9.09
CA ARG A 104 -8.73 3.59 7.76
C ARG A 104 -8.77 2.19 7.19
N CYS A 105 -9.88 1.88 6.51
CA CYS A 105 -10.05 0.63 5.79
C CYS A 105 -9.13 0.55 4.58
N MET A 106 -8.42 -0.56 4.44
CA MET A 106 -7.51 -0.81 3.33
C MET A 106 -8.09 -1.88 2.41
N ASP A 107 -7.86 -1.79 1.10
CA ASP A 107 -8.27 -2.83 0.15
C ASP A 107 -7.37 -4.07 0.23
N ARG A 108 -6.10 -3.86 0.55
CA ARG A 108 -5.06 -4.89 0.66
C ARG A 108 -3.97 -4.43 1.63
N PRO A 109 -3.09 -5.34 2.10
CA PRO A 109 -1.94 -4.96 2.90
C PRO A 109 -1.08 -3.89 2.20
N ALA A 110 -0.61 -2.93 2.99
CA ALA A 110 0.07 -1.74 2.53
C ALA A 110 1.51 -2.02 2.05
N PRO A 111 2.03 -1.22 1.10
CA PRO A 111 3.41 -1.31 0.66
C PRO A 111 4.38 -0.82 1.74
N ASP A 112 5.66 -1.13 1.55
CA ASP A 112 6.75 -0.66 2.42
C ASP A 112 6.78 0.87 2.54
N GLY A 113 7.17 1.37 3.71
CA GLY A 113 7.13 2.78 4.10
C GLY A 113 5.76 3.26 4.60
N THR A 114 4.70 2.47 4.45
CA THR A 114 3.38 2.85 4.97
C THR A 114 3.33 2.67 6.48
N LYS A 115 2.71 3.62 7.19
CA LYS A 115 2.45 3.51 8.63
C LYS A 115 1.66 2.24 8.96
N CYS A 116 2.05 1.56 10.02
CA CYS A 116 1.42 0.33 10.47
C CYS A 116 1.56 0.19 11.98
N ARG A 117 0.70 -0.68 12.51
CA ARG A 117 0.76 -1.15 13.90
C ARG A 117 0.88 -2.67 13.97
N ARG A 118 0.47 -3.38 12.92
CA ARG A 118 0.46 -4.85 12.87
C ARG A 118 1.08 -5.37 11.59
N ASP A 119 1.75 -6.52 11.69
CA ASP A 119 2.34 -7.21 10.55
C ASP A 119 1.31 -7.54 9.45
N SER A 120 0.05 -7.82 9.83
CA SER A 120 -1.04 -8.11 8.89
C SER A 120 -1.36 -6.94 7.97
N GLU A 121 -1.09 -5.71 8.40
CA GLU A 121 -1.31 -4.48 7.64
C GLU A 121 -0.25 -4.28 6.55
N CYS A 122 0.83 -5.05 6.55
CA CYS A 122 1.94 -4.89 5.61
C CYS A 122 1.96 -6.01 4.56
N ALA A 123 2.22 -5.66 3.31
CA ALA A 123 2.42 -6.61 2.22
C ALA A 123 3.59 -7.56 2.53
N GLY A 124 4.69 -7.01 3.06
CA GLY A 124 5.86 -7.77 3.52
C GLY A 124 5.69 -8.55 4.82
N LYS A 125 4.51 -8.48 5.47
CA LYS A 125 4.21 -9.09 6.77
C LYS A 125 5.14 -8.68 7.91
N VAL A 126 5.73 -7.49 7.80
CA VAL A 126 6.56 -6.90 8.84
C VAL A 126 6.14 -5.46 9.02
N CYS A 127 5.57 -5.19 10.18
CA CYS A 127 5.48 -3.85 10.70
C CYS A 127 6.65 -3.63 11.65
N ASN A 128 7.61 -2.79 11.27
CA ASN A 128 8.71 -2.46 12.16
C ASN A 128 8.16 -1.58 13.30
N TRP A 129 8.22 -2.07 14.53
CA TRP A 129 7.64 -1.39 15.69
C TRP A 129 8.44 -0.16 16.16
N GLU A 130 9.70 -0.04 15.77
CA GLU A 130 10.54 1.12 16.10
C GLU A 130 10.26 2.29 15.14
N LEU A 131 10.01 2.00 13.87
CA LEU A 131 9.71 2.99 12.83
C LEU A 131 8.20 3.19 12.60
N GLU A 132 7.39 2.27 13.13
CA GLU A 132 5.94 2.12 12.91
C GLU A 132 5.58 2.08 11.42
N GLN A 133 6.41 1.40 10.63
CA GLN A 133 6.29 1.36 9.17
C GLN A 133 6.43 -0.06 8.64
N CYS A 134 5.69 -0.33 7.58
CA CYS A 134 5.83 -1.54 6.79
C CYS A 134 7.23 -1.56 6.20
N MET A 135 7.94 -2.66 6.36
CA MET A 135 9.31 -2.80 5.89
C MET A 135 9.49 -4.17 5.24
N PRO A 136 10.42 -4.30 4.30
CA PRO A 136 10.84 -5.61 3.85
C PRO A 136 11.50 -6.37 5.00
N LYS A 137 11.47 -7.69 4.93
CA LYS A 137 12.27 -8.53 5.84
C LYS A 137 13.76 -8.24 5.68
N GLY A 138 14.48 -8.20 6.80
CA GLY A 138 15.92 -8.01 6.85
C GLY A 138 16.69 -9.19 6.28
N ALA A 139 17.71 -8.89 5.47
CA ALA A 139 18.72 -9.84 5.05
C ALA A 139 19.64 -10.23 6.22
N GLU A 140 20.51 -11.21 6.01
CA GLU A 140 21.53 -11.59 7.00
C GLU A 140 22.36 -10.37 7.43
N GLY A 141 22.57 -10.23 8.74
CA GLY A 141 23.26 -9.10 9.36
C GLY A 141 22.41 -7.85 9.59
N ALA A 142 21.18 -7.78 9.05
CA ALA A 142 20.25 -6.69 9.32
C ALA A 142 19.82 -6.70 10.80
N ALA A 143 19.57 -5.52 11.36
CA ALA A 143 19.03 -5.39 12.71
C ALA A 143 17.63 -6.02 12.80
N CYS A 144 17.32 -6.65 13.92
CA CYS A 144 16.02 -7.25 14.17
C CYS A 144 15.70 -7.31 15.66
N ARG A 145 14.42 -7.45 15.97
CA ARG A 145 13.88 -7.75 17.30
C ARG A 145 13.08 -9.05 17.32
N ARG A 146 12.50 -9.44 16.19
CA ARG A 146 11.67 -10.64 16.05
C ARG A 146 12.13 -11.51 14.90
N ASP A 147 11.97 -12.82 15.06
CA ASP A 147 12.29 -13.80 14.02
C ASP A 147 11.54 -13.53 12.71
N SER A 148 10.30 -13.02 12.80
CA SER A 148 9.48 -12.67 11.62
C SER A 148 10.06 -11.54 10.78
N GLU A 149 10.90 -10.69 11.36
CA GLU A 149 11.55 -9.57 10.67
C GLU A 149 12.69 -10.03 9.77
N CYS A 150 13.18 -11.26 9.93
CA CYS A 150 14.31 -11.78 9.18
C CYS A 150 13.87 -12.66 8.00
N LEU A 151 14.54 -12.52 6.85
CA LEU A 151 14.33 -13.40 5.69
C LEU A 151 14.61 -14.87 6.04
N GLY A 152 15.66 -15.12 6.82
CA GLY A 152 16.01 -16.45 7.34
C GLY A 152 15.14 -16.95 8.50
N GLY A 153 14.20 -16.14 8.98
CA GLY A 153 13.29 -16.51 10.06
C GLY A 153 13.95 -16.68 11.43
N LEU A 154 15.14 -16.09 11.63
CA LEU A 154 15.83 -16.07 12.92
C LEU A 154 16.41 -14.70 13.18
N CYS A 155 15.96 -14.10 14.28
CA CYS A 155 16.60 -12.98 14.91
C CYS A 155 17.41 -13.50 16.10
N ASN A 156 18.74 -13.38 16.02
CA ASN A 156 19.58 -13.68 17.17
C ASN A 156 19.46 -12.52 18.17
N TRP A 157 18.89 -12.80 19.34
CA TRP A 157 18.59 -11.77 20.35
C TRP A 157 19.83 -11.22 21.04
N GLU A 158 20.94 -11.96 21.07
CA GLU A 158 22.20 -11.50 21.65
C GLU A 158 22.93 -10.54 20.70
N ALA A 159 22.93 -10.86 19.40
CA ALA A 159 23.52 -10.02 18.37
C ALA A 159 22.58 -8.89 17.87
N GLU A 160 21.29 -8.97 18.21
CA GLU A 160 20.19 -8.14 17.67
C GLU A 160 20.18 -8.11 16.13
N LYS A 161 20.52 -9.24 15.51
CA LYS A 161 20.71 -9.35 14.05
C LYS A 161 20.10 -10.61 13.46
N CYS A 162 19.67 -10.49 12.22
CA CYS A 162 19.23 -11.62 11.42
C CYS A 162 20.43 -12.51 11.10
N LEU A 163 20.43 -13.73 11.62
CA LEU A 163 21.52 -14.70 11.45
C LEU A 163 20.98 -16.03 10.92
N PRO A 164 21.81 -16.83 10.24
CA PRO A 164 21.42 -18.18 9.86
C PRO A 164 21.25 -19.05 11.11
N LYS A 165 20.34 -20.02 11.00
CA LYS A 165 20.23 -21.10 11.98
C LYS A 165 21.51 -21.94 12.00
N GLN A 166 21.84 -22.44 13.18
CA GLN A 166 23.07 -23.16 13.46
C GLN A 166 22.90 -24.67 13.22
N ALA A 167 23.98 -25.31 12.77
CA ALA A 167 24.03 -26.77 12.60
C ALA A 167 24.20 -27.49 13.96
N ALA A 168 23.98 -28.80 13.98
CA ALA A 168 24.19 -29.64 15.15
C ALA A 168 25.58 -29.44 15.78
N GLY A 169 25.65 -29.47 17.11
CA GLY A 169 26.86 -29.25 17.92
C GLY A 169 27.31 -27.79 18.03
N LYS A 170 26.66 -26.85 17.34
CA LYS A 170 26.93 -25.41 17.50
C LYS A 170 26.17 -24.82 18.68
N ALA A 171 26.69 -23.71 19.20
CA ALA A 171 26.11 -23.02 20.33
C ALA A 171 24.67 -22.56 20.02
N CYS A 172 23.78 -22.71 21.00
CA CYS A 172 22.42 -22.18 20.96
C CYS A 172 21.95 -21.79 22.34
N ARG A 173 20.99 -20.86 22.40
CA ARG A 173 20.21 -20.55 23.60
C ARG A 173 18.75 -20.92 23.45
N ARG A 174 18.26 -21.02 22.22
CA ARG A 174 16.87 -21.32 21.90
C ARG A 174 16.79 -22.31 20.76
N ASP A 175 15.72 -23.08 20.78
CA ASP A 175 15.37 -24.01 19.71
C ASP A 175 15.40 -23.36 18.33
N SER A 176 14.82 -22.16 18.18
CA SER A 176 14.75 -21.47 16.89
C SER A 176 16.13 -21.11 16.31
N GLU A 177 17.19 -21.08 17.13
CA GLU A 177 18.56 -20.84 16.68
C GLU A 177 19.16 -22.05 15.95
N CYS A 178 18.55 -23.24 16.09
CA CYS A 178 19.04 -24.48 15.50
C CYS A 178 18.28 -24.87 14.23
N LEU A 179 18.99 -25.43 13.25
CA LEU A 179 18.38 -25.98 12.02
C LEU A 179 17.36 -27.08 12.34
N SER A 180 17.59 -27.86 13.39
CA SER A 180 16.68 -28.90 13.90
C SER A 180 15.48 -28.33 14.67
N ASN A 181 15.50 -27.04 15.03
CA ASN A 181 14.61 -26.45 16.02
C ASN A 181 14.71 -27.12 17.41
N VAL A 182 15.87 -27.67 17.75
CA VAL A 182 16.11 -28.28 19.07
C VAL A 182 17.47 -27.83 19.59
N CYS A 183 17.45 -27.08 20.68
CA CYS A 183 18.61 -26.71 21.46
C CYS A 183 18.69 -27.61 22.68
N ASN A 184 19.77 -28.38 22.82
CA ASN A 184 20.07 -29.06 24.07
C ASN A 184 20.51 -28.03 25.10
N THR A 185 19.59 -27.57 25.94
CA THR A 185 19.85 -26.56 26.96
C THR A 185 20.78 -27.02 28.08
N ALA A 186 21.05 -28.33 28.20
CA ALA A 186 22.04 -28.84 29.15
C ALA A 186 23.48 -28.70 28.62
N LEU A 187 23.65 -28.67 27.29
CA LEU A 187 24.94 -28.54 26.61
C LEU A 187 25.14 -27.18 25.94
N ASP A 188 24.09 -26.34 25.92
CA ASP A 188 23.99 -25.12 25.09
C ASP A 188 24.32 -25.40 23.61
N GLN A 189 23.87 -26.55 23.08
CA GLN A 189 24.24 -27.00 21.73
C GLN A 189 23.04 -27.50 20.91
N CYS A 190 23.03 -27.18 19.62
CA CYS A 190 22.02 -27.68 18.69
C CYS A 190 22.12 -29.20 18.53
N GLN A 191 20.97 -29.85 18.44
CA GLN A 191 20.87 -31.29 18.14
C GLN A 191 20.76 -31.55 16.65
#